data_AF-A0A9X8IU11-F1
#
_entry.id   AF-A0A9X8IU11-F1
#
_cell.length_a   1.000
_cell.length_b   1.000
_cell.length_c   1.000
_cell.angle_alpha   90.00
_cell.angle_beta   90.00
_cell.angle_gamma   90.00
#
_symmetry.space_group_name_H-M   'P 1'
#
loop_
_entity.id
_entity.type
_entity.pdbx_description
1 polymer ?
#
loop_
_entity_poly.entity_id
_entity_poly.type
_entity_poly.pdbx_seq_one_letter_code
_entity_poly.pdbx_strand_id
1 'polypeptide(L)'
;NDALRVNGNELRCKVVGEGGNLGMTQLGRVEFGLNGGGSNTDFIDNAGGVDCSDHEVNIKILLNEVVQAGDMTDKQRNQLLASMTDEVGNLVLGNNYKQTQALSLAARRAYARIAEYKRLMSDLEGRGKLDRAIEFLPTEEQLTERVAEGHGLTRPELSVLISYSKIDLKEQLLGSLVPDDDYLTRDMETAFPPTLVSKFSEAMRR
;
A
#
# COMPACT_ATOMS: atom_id res chain seq x y z
N ASN A 1 -20.71 -15.40 -18.46
CA ASN A 1 -19.74 -16.19 -17.67
C ASN A 1 -20.25 -16.50 -16.27
N ASP A 2 -21.51 -16.18 -15.94
CA ASP A 2 -22.02 -16.27 -14.57
C ASP A 2 -22.14 -17.72 -14.06
N ALA A 3 -22.34 -18.68 -14.96
CA ALA A 3 -22.35 -20.11 -14.61
C ALA A 3 -21.00 -20.65 -14.09
N LEU A 4 -19.91 -19.87 -14.22
CA LEU A 4 -18.58 -20.22 -13.72
C LEU A 4 -18.17 -19.38 -12.50
N ARG A 5 -19.06 -18.50 -12.01
CA ARG A 5 -18.82 -17.67 -10.83
C ARG A 5 -19.38 -18.35 -9.59
N VAL A 6 -18.68 -18.18 -8.48
CA VAL A 6 -19.13 -18.57 -7.15
C VAL A 6 -19.10 -17.34 -6.26
N ASN A 7 -19.99 -17.28 -5.28
CA ASN A 7 -20.03 -16.23 -4.28
C ASN A 7 -18.89 -16.40 -3.27
N GLY A 8 -18.59 -15.33 -2.52
CA GLY A 8 -17.54 -15.34 -1.50
C GLY A 8 -17.84 -16.34 -0.39
N ASN A 9 -19.11 -16.55 -0.04
CA ASN A 9 -19.55 -17.55 0.95
C ASN A 9 -19.46 -19.01 0.45
N GLU A 10 -19.27 -19.23 -0.86
CA GLU A 10 -19.12 -20.57 -1.45
C GLU A 10 -17.65 -21.00 -1.53
N LEU A 11 -16.71 -20.10 -1.24
CA LEU A 11 -15.27 -20.38 -1.25
C LEU A 11 -14.90 -21.37 -0.15
N ARG A 12 -14.28 -22.49 -0.54
CA ARG A 12 -13.87 -23.59 0.36
C ARG A 12 -12.40 -23.52 0.76
N CYS A 13 -11.84 -22.32 0.79
CA CYS A 13 -10.46 -22.07 1.17
C CYS A 13 -10.40 -21.16 2.41
N LYS A 14 -9.22 -21.06 3.03
CA LYS A 14 -9.01 -20.18 4.19
C LYS A 14 -8.50 -18.81 3.80
N VAL A 15 -7.67 -18.75 2.76
CA VAL A 15 -7.03 -17.51 2.30
C VAL A 15 -7.06 -17.48 0.78
N VAL A 16 -7.36 -16.30 0.23
CA VAL A 16 -7.23 -15.98 -1.20
C VAL A 16 -6.22 -14.85 -1.32
N GLY A 17 -5.26 -15.01 -2.23
CA GLY A 17 -4.35 -13.95 -2.64
C GLY A 17 -4.50 -13.67 -4.13
N GLU A 18 -4.56 -12.41 -4.52
CA GLU A 18 -4.79 -12.01 -5.91
C GLU A 18 -3.52 -11.51 -6.58
N GLY A 19 -2.95 -12.34 -7.46
CA GLY A 19 -1.80 -11.94 -8.29
C GLY A 19 -2.15 -11.09 -9.52
N GLY A 20 -3.41 -11.15 -9.96
CA GLY A 20 -3.95 -10.33 -11.06
C GLY A 20 -4.91 -9.27 -10.55
N ASN A 21 -5.40 -8.40 -11.45
CA ASN A 21 -6.39 -7.39 -11.11
C ASN A 21 -7.81 -7.95 -11.15
N LEU A 22 -8.62 -7.58 -10.16
CA LEU A 22 -10.06 -7.84 -10.08
C LEU A 22 -10.44 -9.32 -10.25
N GLY A 23 -9.65 -10.22 -9.64
CA GLY A 23 -9.96 -11.65 -9.59
C GLY A 23 -11.22 -11.96 -8.78
N MET A 24 -11.49 -11.14 -7.76
CA MET A 24 -12.76 -11.10 -7.02
C MET A 24 -13.36 -9.69 -7.02
N THR A 25 -14.68 -9.60 -6.97
CA THR A 25 -15.35 -8.30 -6.73
C THR A 25 -15.10 -7.87 -5.29
N GLN A 26 -15.14 -6.56 -5.02
CA GLN A 26 -14.96 -6.05 -3.66
C GLN A 26 -15.99 -6.64 -2.69
N LEU A 27 -17.27 -6.68 -3.10
CA LEU A 27 -18.34 -7.28 -2.32
C LEU A 27 -18.11 -8.78 -2.06
N GLY A 28 -17.57 -9.52 -3.03
CA GLY A 28 -17.18 -10.93 -2.85
C GLY A 28 -16.06 -11.11 -1.81
N ARG A 29 -15.09 -10.19 -1.79
CA ARG A 29 -14.03 -10.16 -0.75
C ARG A 29 -14.61 -9.92 0.64
N VAL A 30 -15.53 -8.98 0.75
CA VAL A 30 -16.19 -8.66 2.02
C VAL A 30 -17.02 -9.86 2.49
N GLU A 31 -17.83 -10.47 1.61
CA GLU A 31 -18.62 -11.65 1.94
C GLU A 31 -17.73 -12.83 2.38
N PHE A 32 -16.65 -13.12 1.67
CA PHE A 32 -15.69 -14.14 2.07
C PHE A 32 -15.07 -13.82 3.44
N GLY A 33 -14.72 -12.55 3.69
CA GLY A 33 -14.19 -12.06 4.96
C GLY A 33 -15.16 -12.24 6.14
N LEU A 34 -16.44 -11.93 5.94
CA LEU A 34 -17.49 -12.11 6.96
C LEU A 34 -17.73 -13.60 7.27
N ASN A 35 -17.51 -14.49 6.30
CA ASN A 35 -17.58 -15.94 6.48
C ASN A 35 -16.29 -16.57 7.03
N GLY A 36 -15.36 -15.76 7.56
CA GLY A 36 -14.13 -16.22 8.21
C GLY A 36 -12.97 -16.51 7.25
N GLY A 37 -13.09 -16.13 5.98
CA GLY A 37 -12.03 -16.15 4.99
C GLY A 37 -11.04 -14.99 5.14
N GLY A 38 -9.80 -15.19 4.72
CA GLY A 38 -8.78 -14.14 4.64
C GLY A 38 -8.54 -13.70 3.21
N SER A 39 -8.74 -12.43 2.90
CA SER A 39 -8.30 -11.83 1.64
C SER A 39 -7.93 -10.37 1.87
N ASN A 40 -7.02 -9.84 1.05
CA ASN A 40 -6.86 -8.40 0.89
C ASN A 40 -7.49 -8.01 -0.46
N THR A 41 -7.37 -6.74 -0.84
CA THR A 41 -7.62 -6.34 -2.22
C THR A 41 -6.42 -6.69 -3.12
N ASP A 42 -6.69 -6.84 -4.40
CA ASP A 42 -5.68 -7.09 -5.44
C ASP A 42 -4.51 -6.09 -5.40
N PHE A 43 -4.80 -4.79 -5.27
CA PHE A 43 -3.76 -3.75 -5.19
C PHE A 43 -2.91 -3.80 -3.91
N ILE A 44 -3.22 -4.68 -2.95
CA ILE A 44 -2.31 -5.02 -1.84
C ILE A 44 -1.47 -6.24 -2.20
N ASP A 45 -2.10 -7.27 -2.78
CA ASP A 45 -1.46 -8.57 -3.03
C ASP A 45 -0.51 -8.53 -4.26
N ASN A 46 -0.79 -7.68 -5.25
CA ASN A 46 0.00 -7.56 -6.49
C ASN A 46 0.87 -6.29 -6.56
N ALA A 47 1.02 -5.58 -5.43
CA ALA A 47 1.69 -4.27 -5.37
C ALA A 47 3.20 -4.32 -5.70
N GLY A 48 3.85 -5.49 -5.64
CA GLY A 48 5.29 -5.62 -5.85
C GLY A 48 5.79 -5.10 -7.21
N GLY A 49 4.99 -5.22 -8.27
CA GLY A 49 5.35 -4.68 -9.58
C GLY A 49 5.39 -3.15 -9.62
N VAL A 50 4.40 -2.50 -9.00
CA VAL A 50 4.31 -1.04 -8.89
C VAL A 50 5.44 -0.51 -8.00
N ASP A 51 5.65 -1.15 -6.85
CA ASP A 51 6.69 -0.81 -5.88
C ASP A 51 8.11 -0.91 -6.50
N CYS A 52 8.35 -1.96 -7.29
CA CYS A 52 9.60 -2.09 -8.06
C CYS A 52 9.80 -0.93 -9.04
N SER A 53 8.73 -0.53 -9.74
CA SER A 53 8.78 0.60 -10.68
C SER A 53 9.05 1.93 -9.97
N ASP A 54 8.49 2.14 -8.78
CA ASP A 54 8.73 3.35 -7.98
C ASP A 54 10.22 3.44 -7.59
N HIS A 55 10.81 2.34 -7.12
CA HIS A 55 12.25 2.28 -6.87
C HIS A 55 13.07 2.56 -8.13
N GLU A 56 12.73 1.93 -9.26
CA GLU A 56 13.44 2.14 -10.53
C GLU A 56 13.42 3.60 -10.98
N VAL A 57 12.27 4.26 -10.90
CA VAL A 57 12.11 5.68 -11.27
C VAL A 57 12.96 6.58 -10.36
N ASN A 58 12.89 6.40 -9.03
CA ASN A 58 13.65 7.21 -8.08
C ASN A 58 15.17 7.03 -8.26
N ILE A 59 15.63 5.80 -8.51
CA ILE A 59 17.03 5.52 -8.81
C ILE A 59 17.47 6.21 -10.09
N LYS A 60 16.65 6.16 -11.15
CA LYS A 60 16.96 6.81 -12.42
C LYS A 60 17.03 8.32 -12.27
N ILE A 61 16.11 8.94 -11.53
CA ILE A 61 16.14 10.39 -11.29
C ILE A 61 17.50 10.78 -10.70
N LEU A 62 17.92 10.14 -9.61
CA LEU A 62 19.22 10.40 -8.96
C LEU A 62 20.40 10.19 -9.92
N LEU A 63 20.46 9.06 -10.62
CA LEU A 63 21.60 8.74 -11.48
C LEU A 63 21.64 9.61 -12.76
N ASN A 64 20.49 10.12 -13.22
CA ASN A 64 20.44 11.03 -14.37
C ASN A 64 21.15 12.34 -14.06
N GLU A 65 21.06 12.85 -12.83
CA GLU A 65 21.75 14.07 -12.41
C GLU A 65 23.27 13.89 -12.43
N VAL A 66 23.75 12.74 -11.94
CA VAL A 66 25.18 12.38 -11.97
C VAL A 66 25.71 12.29 -13.41
N VAL A 67 24.90 11.75 -14.32
CA VAL A 67 25.26 11.68 -15.74
C VAL A 67 25.28 13.06 -16.38
N GLN A 68 24.30 13.91 -16.07
CA GLN A 68 24.25 15.28 -16.57
C GLN A 68 25.43 16.13 -16.07
N ALA A 69 25.93 15.85 -14.86
CA ALA A 69 27.16 16.45 -14.33
C ALA A 69 28.45 15.96 -15.03
N GLY A 70 28.38 14.88 -15.83
CA GLY A 70 29.51 14.30 -16.55
C GLY A 70 30.32 13.27 -15.75
N ASP A 71 29.90 12.96 -14.52
CA ASP A 71 30.61 12.05 -13.61
C ASP A 71 30.32 10.57 -13.90
N MET A 72 29.33 10.28 -14.75
CA MET A 72 28.95 8.93 -15.15
C MET A 72 28.45 8.88 -16.60
N THR A 73 28.77 7.82 -17.33
CA THR A 73 28.20 7.54 -18.65
C THR A 73 26.90 6.72 -18.57
N ASP A 74 26.06 6.79 -19.59
CA ASP A 74 24.84 5.96 -19.69
C ASP A 74 25.11 4.46 -19.56
N LYS A 75 26.24 4.00 -20.09
CA LYS A 75 26.65 2.60 -19.99
C LYS A 75 26.94 2.20 -18.55
N GLN A 76 27.66 3.04 -17.80
CA GLN A 76 27.94 2.82 -16.38
C GLN A 76 26.65 2.86 -15.55
N ARG A 77 25.74 3.80 -15.85
CA ARG A 77 24.42 3.90 -15.21
C ARG A 77 23.61 2.61 -15.35
N ASN A 78 23.50 2.09 -16.56
CA ASN A 78 22.72 0.87 -16.82
C ASN A 78 23.35 -0.37 -16.16
N GLN A 79 24.68 -0.45 -16.12
CA GLN A 79 25.38 -1.51 -15.39
C GLN A 79 25.14 -1.43 -13.88
N LEU A 80 25.18 -0.21 -13.32
CA LEU A 80 24.90 0.01 -11.90
C LEU A 80 23.45 -0.34 -11.56
N LEU A 81 22.48 0.11 -12.36
CA LEU A 81 21.06 -0.22 -12.18
C LEU A 81 20.84 -1.74 -12.16
N ALA A 82 21.40 -2.45 -13.14
CA ALA A 82 21.30 -3.91 -13.20
C ALA A 82 21.95 -4.60 -11.99
N SER A 83 23.07 -4.08 -11.48
CA SER A 83 23.77 -4.67 -10.33
C SER A 83 22.98 -4.59 -9.02
N MET A 84 21.99 -3.69 -8.93
CA MET A 84 21.17 -3.48 -7.72
C MET A 84 19.88 -4.32 -7.68
N THR A 85 19.71 -5.26 -8.62
CA THR A 85 18.48 -6.07 -8.74
C THR A 85 18.06 -6.71 -7.40
N ASP A 86 19.00 -7.36 -6.70
CA ASP A 86 18.70 -8.03 -5.43
C ASP A 86 18.41 -7.04 -4.29
N GLU A 87 19.08 -5.88 -4.29
CA GLU A 87 18.85 -4.82 -3.29
C GLU A 87 17.45 -4.22 -3.45
N VAL A 88 17.05 -3.91 -4.68
CA VAL A 88 15.69 -3.44 -5.00
C VAL A 88 14.66 -4.53 -4.65
N GLY A 89 14.94 -5.79 -4.99
CA GLY A 89 14.06 -6.91 -4.63
C GLY A 89 13.82 -7.02 -3.12
N ASN A 90 14.86 -6.83 -2.31
CA ASN A 90 14.73 -6.84 -0.85
C ASN A 90 13.93 -5.65 -0.31
N LEU A 91 14.09 -4.45 -0.89
CA LEU A 91 13.31 -3.27 -0.51
C LEU A 91 11.82 -3.47 -0.81
N VAL A 92 11.51 -3.94 -2.02
CA VAL A 92 10.13 -4.25 -2.46
C VAL A 92 9.50 -5.29 -1.53
N LEU A 93 10.18 -6.40 -1.28
CA LEU A 93 9.68 -7.42 -0.35
C LEU A 93 9.43 -6.83 1.04
N GLY A 94 10.40 -6.09 1.58
CA GLY A 94 10.30 -5.46 2.89
C GLY A 94 9.11 -4.51 3.01
N ASN A 95 8.87 -3.68 1.99
CA ASN A 95 7.74 -2.76 1.95
C ASN A 95 6.39 -3.51 1.91
N ASN A 96 6.27 -4.51 1.04
CA ASN A 96 5.06 -5.33 0.91
C ASN A 96 4.75 -6.14 2.19
N TYR A 97 5.79 -6.66 2.86
CA TYR A 97 5.63 -7.31 4.17
C TYR A 97 5.10 -6.35 5.24
N LYS A 98 5.63 -5.12 5.32
CA LYS A 98 5.17 -4.12 6.28
C LYS A 98 3.72 -3.69 6.01
N GLN A 99 3.35 -3.52 4.74
CA GLN A 99 1.97 -3.17 4.35
C GLN A 99 0.96 -4.24 4.78
N THR A 100 1.24 -5.50 4.48
CA THR A 100 0.38 -6.63 4.86
C THR A 100 0.37 -6.88 6.38
N GLN A 101 1.48 -6.59 7.07
CA GLN A 101 1.57 -6.62 8.53
C GLN A 101 0.68 -5.53 9.16
N ALA A 102 0.73 -4.30 8.64
CA ALA A 102 -0.12 -3.19 9.11
C ALA A 102 -1.61 -3.54 9.01
N LEU A 103 -2.02 -4.14 7.88
CA LEU A 103 -3.39 -4.65 7.70
C LEU A 103 -3.75 -5.75 8.70
N SER A 104 -2.82 -6.64 9.01
CA SER A 104 -3.05 -7.71 9.99
C SER A 104 -3.23 -7.17 11.41
N LEU A 105 -2.46 -6.15 11.78
CA LEU A 105 -2.62 -5.45 13.06
C LEU A 105 -3.94 -4.67 13.13
N ALA A 106 -4.32 -4.00 12.04
CA ALA A 106 -5.59 -3.30 11.91
C ALA A 106 -6.78 -4.26 12.03
N ALA A 107 -6.76 -5.37 11.27
CA ALA A 107 -7.81 -6.38 11.27
C ALA A 107 -8.02 -7.00 12.66
N ARG A 108 -6.94 -7.29 13.38
CA ARG A 108 -7.01 -7.83 14.75
C ARG A 108 -7.72 -6.89 15.73
N ARG A 109 -7.74 -5.59 15.45
CA ARG A 109 -8.34 -4.55 16.30
C ARG A 109 -9.60 -3.92 15.70
N ALA A 110 -10.03 -4.39 14.52
CA ALA A 110 -11.06 -3.73 13.72
C ALA A 110 -12.39 -3.57 14.46
N TYR A 111 -12.83 -4.63 15.14
CA TYR A 111 -14.05 -4.59 15.96
C TYR A 111 -13.92 -3.61 17.14
N ALA A 112 -12.85 -3.73 17.93
CA ALA A 112 -12.64 -2.89 19.11
C ALA A 112 -12.43 -1.40 18.78
N ARG A 113 -11.92 -1.09 17.58
CA ARG A 113 -11.63 0.27 17.10
C ARG A 113 -12.60 0.77 16.05
N ILE A 114 -13.78 0.16 15.94
CA ILE A 114 -14.74 0.50 14.86
C ILE A 114 -15.12 1.99 14.85
N ALA A 115 -15.21 2.62 16.03
CA ALA A 115 -15.46 4.06 16.16
C ALA A 115 -14.35 4.93 15.55
N GLU A 116 -13.09 4.49 15.60
CA GLU A 116 -11.96 5.18 14.95
C GLU A 116 -12.11 5.11 13.42
N TYR A 117 -12.45 3.95 12.88
CA TYR A 117 -12.65 3.77 11.44
C TYR A 117 -13.87 4.53 10.90
N LYS A 118 -14.97 4.58 11.65
CA LYS A 118 -16.15 5.41 11.32
C LYS A 118 -15.78 6.89 11.18
N ARG A 119 -15.02 7.41 12.16
CA ARG A 119 -14.52 8.79 12.13
C ARG A 119 -13.59 9.04 10.95
N LEU A 120 -12.67 8.12 10.67
CA LEU A 120 -11.76 8.22 9.53
C LEU A 120 -12.53 8.29 8.20
N MET A 121 -13.49 7.39 7.99
CA MET A 121 -14.32 7.40 6.78
C MET A 121 -15.10 8.71 6.65
N SER A 122 -15.75 9.15 7.74
CA SER A 122 -16.53 10.39 7.75
C SER A 122 -15.67 11.63 7.47
N ASP A 123 -14.45 11.68 8.03
CA ASP A 123 -13.51 12.77 7.79
C ASP A 123 -13.01 12.81 6.35
N LEU A 124 -12.63 11.66 5.79
CA LEU A 124 -12.20 11.56 4.39
C LEU A 124 -13.32 11.93 3.41
N GLU A 125 -14.56 11.48 3.67
CA GLU A 125 -15.74 11.89 2.90
C GLU A 125 -16.01 13.39 3.01
N GLY A 126 -15.96 13.94 4.24
CA GLY A 126 -16.18 15.36 4.49
C GLY A 126 -15.16 16.27 3.79
N ARG A 127 -13.94 15.77 3.58
CA ARG A 127 -12.88 16.43 2.79
C ARG A 127 -12.93 16.12 1.29
N GLY A 128 -13.92 15.35 0.83
CA GLY A 128 -14.07 14.95 -0.58
C GLY A 128 -13.00 13.99 -1.07
N LYS A 129 -12.28 13.32 -0.18
CA LYS A 129 -11.20 12.38 -0.51
C LYS A 129 -11.67 10.94 -0.66
N LEU A 130 -12.84 10.59 -0.10
CA LEU A 130 -13.40 9.25 -0.13
C LEU A 130 -14.85 9.31 -0.61
N ASP A 131 -15.25 8.34 -1.44
CA ASP A 131 -16.64 8.01 -1.73
C ASP A 131 -16.86 6.55 -1.33
N ARG A 132 -17.55 6.31 -0.20
CA ARG A 132 -17.79 4.94 0.29
C ARG A 132 -18.61 4.10 -0.66
N ALA A 133 -19.51 4.70 -1.44
CA ALA A 133 -20.38 3.94 -2.35
C ALA A 133 -19.59 3.39 -3.54
N ILE A 134 -18.65 4.18 -4.08
CA ILE A 134 -17.75 3.74 -5.15
C ILE A 134 -16.81 2.63 -4.65
N GLU A 135 -16.32 2.76 -3.42
CA GLU A 135 -15.39 1.80 -2.82
C GLU A 135 -16.06 0.56 -2.19
N PHE A 136 -17.39 0.49 -2.24
CA PHE A 136 -18.19 -0.55 -1.60
C PHE A 136 -17.88 -0.70 -0.09
N LEU A 137 -17.58 0.42 0.57
CA LEU A 137 -17.41 0.48 2.02
C LEU A 137 -18.80 0.55 2.69
N PRO A 138 -18.93 0.01 3.92
CA PRO A 138 -20.21 -0.09 4.58
C PRO A 138 -20.73 1.28 5.04
N THR A 139 -22.05 1.43 4.92
CA THR A 139 -22.81 2.54 5.49
C THR A 139 -22.81 2.50 7.02
N GLU A 140 -23.25 3.58 7.66
CA GLU A 140 -23.34 3.64 9.12
C GLU A 140 -24.33 2.61 9.68
N GLU A 141 -25.43 2.37 8.97
CA GLU A 141 -26.45 1.37 9.28
C GLU A 141 -25.84 -0.05 9.23
N GLN A 142 -25.16 -0.39 8.13
CA GLN A 142 -24.49 -1.68 7.97
C GLN A 142 -23.40 -1.91 9.02
N LEU A 143 -22.63 -0.88 9.35
CA LEU A 143 -21.63 -0.97 10.42
C LEU A 143 -22.27 -1.22 11.78
N THR A 144 -23.43 -0.62 12.05
CA THR A 144 -24.15 -0.79 13.31
C THR A 144 -24.69 -2.21 13.44
N GLU A 145 -25.26 -2.76 12.37
CA GLU A 145 -25.70 -4.15 12.28
C GLU A 145 -24.54 -5.13 12.50
N ARG A 146 -23.42 -4.94 11.78
CA ARG A 146 -22.22 -5.78 11.95
C ARG A 146 -21.69 -5.75 13.38
N VAL A 147 -21.65 -4.59 14.03
CA VAL A 147 -21.20 -4.49 15.43
C VAL A 147 -22.13 -5.27 16.36
N ALA A 148 -23.45 -5.23 16.14
CA ALA A 148 -24.41 -6.02 16.92
C ALA A 148 -24.17 -7.54 16.77
N GLU A 149 -23.65 -7.97 15.62
CA GLU A 149 -23.27 -9.36 15.34
C GLU A 149 -21.82 -9.71 15.78
N GLY A 150 -21.09 -8.77 16.38
CA GLY A 150 -19.70 -8.98 16.82
C GLY A 150 -18.65 -8.84 15.73
N HIS A 151 -19.01 -8.23 14.59
CA HIS A 151 -18.13 -8.00 13.45
C HIS A 151 -17.69 -6.53 13.33
N GLY A 152 -16.45 -6.33 12.86
CA GLY A 152 -15.91 -5.01 12.50
C GLY A 152 -15.76 -4.87 10.98
N LEU A 153 -14.87 -3.97 10.56
CA LEU A 153 -14.41 -3.96 9.16
C LEU A 153 -13.62 -5.24 8.83
N THR A 154 -13.85 -5.75 7.63
CA THR A 154 -13.11 -6.87 7.05
C THR A 154 -11.75 -6.42 6.52
N ARG A 155 -10.82 -7.36 6.30
CA ARG A 155 -9.49 -7.06 5.73
C ARG A 155 -9.55 -6.34 4.37
N PRO A 156 -10.45 -6.71 3.42
CA PRO A 156 -10.59 -5.99 2.16
C PRO A 156 -11.05 -4.54 2.33
N GLU A 157 -11.94 -4.25 3.28
CA GLU A 157 -12.37 -2.88 3.58
C GLU A 157 -11.23 -2.07 4.22
N LEU A 158 -10.46 -2.69 5.12
CA LEU A 158 -9.25 -2.07 5.68
C LEU A 158 -8.17 -1.83 4.62
N SER A 159 -8.11 -2.68 3.58
CA SER A 159 -7.18 -2.53 2.45
C SER A 159 -7.52 -1.30 1.62
N VAL A 160 -8.79 -0.97 1.46
CA VAL A 160 -9.22 0.31 0.88
C VAL A 160 -8.79 1.47 1.78
N LEU A 161 -9.16 1.43 3.06
CA LEU A 161 -8.88 2.55 3.98
C LEU A 161 -7.40 2.84 4.15
N ILE A 162 -6.52 1.84 4.15
CA ILE A 162 -5.07 2.07 4.25
C ILE A 162 -4.54 2.79 3.01
N SER A 163 -5.07 2.52 1.82
CA SER A 163 -4.67 3.22 0.58
C SER A 163 -5.03 4.70 0.65
N TYR A 164 -6.27 5.02 1.03
CA TYR A 164 -6.71 6.41 1.22
C TYR A 164 -5.91 7.12 2.33
N SER A 165 -5.64 6.42 3.44
CA SER A 165 -4.84 6.97 4.54
C SER A 165 -3.39 7.26 4.11
N LYS A 166 -2.78 6.39 3.30
CA LYS A 166 -1.43 6.61 2.76
C LYS A 166 -1.39 7.82 1.82
N ILE A 167 -2.38 7.96 0.93
CA ILE A 167 -2.47 9.10 0.01
C ILE A 167 -2.63 10.40 0.80
N ASP A 168 -3.57 10.41 1.74
CA ASP A 168 -3.84 11.58 2.60
C ASP A 168 -2.61 11.97 3.44
N LEU A 169 -1.95 10.98 4.05
CA LEU A 169 -0.74 11.23 4.83
C LEU A 169 0.39 11.76 3.94
N LYS A 170 0.59 11.21 2.74
CA LYS A 170 1.59 11.70 1.79
C LYS A 170 1.36 13.17 1.46
N GLU A 171 0.12 13.55 1.13
CA GLU A 171 -0.22 14.95 0.83
C GLU A 171 0.04 15.89 2.02
N GLN A 172 -0.32 15.47 3.23
CA GLN A 172 -0.07 16.25 4.44
C GLN A 172 1.42 16.39 4.75
N LEU A 173 2.21 15.33 4.57
CA LEU A 173 3.66 15.36 4.76
C LEU A 173 4.32 16.33 3.78
N LEU A 174 3.91 16.31 2.51
CA LEU A 174 4.40 17.24 1.48
C LEU A 174 4.03 18.70 1.76
N GLY A 175 2.94 18.95 2.49
CA GLY A 175 2.53 20.29 2.94
C GLY A 175 3.14 20.72 4.28
N SER A 176 4.07 19.95 4.84
CA SER A 176 4.67 20.18 6.16
C SER A 176 6.17 20.45 6.08
N LEU A 177 6.80 20.77 7.21
CA LEU A 177 8.27 20.89 7.33
C LEU A 177 8.97 19.54 7.54
N VAL A 178 8.24 18.43 7.56
CA VAL A 178 8.81 17.09 7.78
C VAL A 178 9.86 16.72 6.73
N PRO A 179 9.66 16.98 5.41
CA PRO A 179 10.67 16.66 4.40
C PRO A 179 11.98 17.45 4.54
N ASP A 180 11.95 18.60 5.23
CA ASP A 180 13.10 19.48 5.43
C ASP A 180 13.83 19.21 6.77
N ASP A 181 13.37 18.23 7.57
CA ASP A 181 13.95 17.91 8.86
C ASP A 181 15.18 16.99 8.72
N ASP A 182 16.35 17.49 9.10
CA ASP A 182 17.65 16.80 9.00
C ASP A 182 17.69 15.39 9.62
N TYR A 183 16.88 15.16 10.67
CA TYR A 183 16.82 13.85 11.31
C TYR A 183 15.98 12.89 10.47
N LEU A 184 14.83 13.35 9.97
CA LEU A 184 13.89 12.54 9.18
C LEU A 184 14.38 12.29 7.75
N THR A 185 15.22 13.16 7.18
CA THR A 185 15.86 12.93 5.87
C THR A 185 16.69 11.64 5.85
N ARG A 186 17.16 11.15 7.01
CA ARG A 186 17.86 9.87 7.12
C ARG A 186 16.95 8.68 6.80
N ASP A 187 15.66 8.79 7.05
CA ASP A 187 14.71 7.74 6.69
C ASP A 187 14.53 7.64 5.17
N MET A 188 14.76 8.73 4.42
CA MET A 188 14.75 8.69 2.95
C MET A 188 15.87 7.81 2.40
N GLU A 189 17.05 7.78 3.04
CA GLU A 189 18.15 6.91 2.62
C GLU A 189 17.74 5.42 2.70
N THR A 190 16.82 5.06 3.61
CA THR A 190 16.32 3.68 3.73
C THR A 190 15.41 3.24 2.57
N ALA A 191 14.93 4.19 1.75
CA ALA A 191 14.15 3.91 0.56
C ALA A 191 15.02 3.59 -0.68
N PHE A 192 16.35 3.72 -0.57
CA PHE A 192 17.27 3.44 -1.66
C PHE A 192 18.13 2.19 -1.39
N PRO A 193 18.61 1.51 -2.45
CA PRO A 193 19.61 0.45 -2.32
C PRO A 193 20.86 0.90 -1.53
N PRO A 194 21.37 0.09 -0.58
CA PRO A 194 22.62 0.39 0.13
C PRO A 194 23.80 0.77 -0.78
N THR A 195 23.89 0.20 -1.98
CA THR A 195 24.90 0.56 -2.98
C THR A 195 24.79 2.02 -3.42
N LEU A 196 23.59 2.59 -3.56
CA LEU A 196 23.44 4.02 -3.88
C LEU A 196 23.71 4.90 -2.69
N VAL A 197 23.22 4.53 -1.51
CA VAL A 197 23.45 5.31 -0.28
C VAL A 197 24.95 5.46 -0.02
N SER A 198 25.73 4.38 -0.19
CA SER A 198 27.18 4.42 0.00
C SER A 198 27.93 5.24 -1.05
N LYS A 199 27.47 5.28 -2.31
CA LYS A 199 28.19 5.93 -3.42
C LYS A 199 27.73 7.36 -3.71
N PHE A 200 26.48 7.69 -3.39
CA PHE A 200 25.80 8.92 -3.81
C PHE A 200 25.07 9.63 -2.66
N SER A 201 25.43 9.37 -1.40
CA SER A 201 24.82 10.02 -0.23
C SER A 201 24.80 11.54 -0.32
N GLU A 202 25.87 12.17 -0.82
CA GLU A 202 25.90 13.63 -1.00
C GLU A 202 24.93 14.12 -2.08
N ALA A 203 24.72 13.35 -3.15
CA ALA A 203 23.78 13.70 -4.21
C ALA A 203 22.33 13.50 -3.75
N MET A 204 22.07 12.51 -2.89
CA MET A 204 20.74 12.25 -2.32
C MET A 204 20.23 13.33 -1.35
N ARG A 205 21.14 14.14 -0.78
CA ARG A 205 20.82 15.17 0.22
C ARG A 205 20.67 16.57 -0.37
N ARG A 206 20.81 16.72 -1.69
CA ARG A 206 20.62 17.98 -2.42
C ARG A 206 19.19 18.07 -2.93
#